data_AF-N4XIX9-F1
#
_entry.id   AF-N4XIX9-F1
#
_cell.length_a   1.000
_cell.length_b   1.000
_cell.length_c   1.000
_cell.angle_alpha   90.00
_cell.angle_beta   90.00
_cell.angle_gamma   90.00
#
_symmetry.space_group_name_H-M   'P 1'
#
loop_
_entity.id
_entity.type
_entity.pdbx_description
1 polymer ?
#
loop_
_entity_poly.entity_id
_entity_poly.type
_entity_poly.pdbx_seq_one_letter_code
_entity_poly.pdbx_strand_id
1 'polypeptide(L)'
;MSPNCPHSLPTPSPTPSPKPHKSNPGGTWFSQFPPFVYDPTAGLKSNFERLANARNWGDKLRRKRWNQCQAAEFDAAYGKDTSKLESWQALCREVLITEVPTSITQCRTVLGSKNVLVNLVNLIDHRNMGVPVIRFKSYAAFRKYTTDGRIFSKEKAKEEGFIRALLRVL
;
A
#
# COMPACT_ATOMS: atom_id res chain seq x y z
N MET A 1 -45.08 -7.48 -43.61
CA MET A 1 -43.77 -6.81 -43.43
C MET A 1 -43.83 -6.07 -42.11
N SER A 2 -43.31 -6.69 -41.05
CA SER A 2 -43.29 -6.12 -39.70
C SER A 2 -41.93 -5.46 -39.46
N PRO A 3 -41.85 -4.21 -38.98
CA PRO A 3 -40.57 -3.61 -38.63
C PRO A 3 -40.17 -4.02 -37.20
N ASN A 4 -38.91 -4.47 -37.08
CA ASN A 4 -38.23 -4.87 -35.85
C ASN A 4 -38.05 -3.68 -34.88
N CYS A 5 -38.33 -3.92 -33.60
CA CYS A 5 -37.86 -3.10 -32.48
C CYS A 5 -36.33 -3.25 -32.31
N PRO A 6 -35.56 -2.17 -32.08
CA PRO A 6 -34.17 -2.29 -31.67
C PRO A 6 -34.08 -2.67 -30.18
N HIS A 7 -33.35 -3.75 -29.90
CA HIS A 7 -33.00 -4.17 -28.54
C HIS A 7 -32.11 -3.11 -27.87
N SER A 8 -32.61 -2.49 -26.81
CA SER A 8 -31.82 -1.67 -25.89
C SER A 8 -30.89 -2.55 -25.05
N LEU A 9 -29.60 -2.24 -25.08
CA LEU A 9 -28.59 -2.86 -24.22
C LEU A 9 -28.87 -2.53 -22.74
N PRO A 10 -28.71 -3.49 -21.80
CA PRO A 10 -28.88 -3.20 -20.38
C PRO A 10 -27.76 -2.28 -19.89
N THR A 11 -28.14 -1.11 -19.37
CA THR A 11 -27.26 -0.21 -18.61
C THR A 11 -26.71 -0.93 -17.38
N PRO A 12 -25.39 -0.89 -17.11
CA PRO A 12 -24.85 -1.45 -15.89
C PRO A 12 -25.29 -0.62 -14.68
N SER A 13 -25.91 -1.28 -13.71
CA SER A 13 -26.29 -0.71 -12.41
C SER A 13 -25.09 -0.06 -11.72
N PRO A 14 -25.30 1.02 -10.94
CA PRO A 14 -24.22 1.68 -10.23
C PRO A 14 -23.72 0.76 -9.11
N THR A 15 -22.50 0.23 -9.29
CA THR A 15 -21.77 -0.45 -8.21
C THR A 15 -21.64 0.51 -7.02
N PRO A 16 -21.99 0.09 -5.79
CA PRO A 16 -21.82 0.93 -4.62
C PRO A 16 -20.32 1.21 -4.45
N SER A 17 -19.93 2.47 -4.69
CA SER A 17 -18.58 2.94 -4.46
C SER A 17 -18.16 2.65 -3.02
N PRO A 18 -16.95 2.13 -2.77
CA PRO A 18 -16.43 1.99 -1.42
C PRO A 18 -16.51 3.34 -0.70
N LYS A 19 -17.04 3.36 0.52
CA LYS A 19 -17.06 4.58 1.35
C LYS A 19 -15.65 5.18 1.37
N PRO A 20 -15.49 6.51 1.21
CA PRO A 20 -14.18 7.14 1.21
C PRO A 20 -13.52 6.87 2.56
N HIS A 21 -12.51 5.99 2.57
CA HIS A 21 -11.60 5.91 3.69
C HIS A 21 -10.96 7.29 3.82
N LYS A 22 -11.08 7.91 5.00
CA LYS A 22 -10.52 9.25 5.30
C LYS A 22 -9.11 9.31 4.70
N SER A 23 -8.91 10.18 3.72
CA SER A 23 -7.60 10.47 3.15
C SER A 23 -6.70 10.91 4.29
N ASN A 24 -5.83 10.02 4.77
CA ASN A 24 -4.69 10.40 5.57
C ASN A 24 -3.62 10.80 4.55
N PRO A 25 -3.26 12.09 4.42
CA PRO A 25 -2.35 12.54 3.37
C PRO A 25 -0.92 11.99 3.49
N GLY A 26 -0.68 11.03 4.41
CA GLY A 26 0.65 10.59 4.81
C GLY A 26 1.37 11.65 5.62
N GLY A 27 2.59 11.33 6.04
CA GLY A 27 3.49 12.33 6.61
C GLY A 27 3.47 12.43 8.14
N THR A 28 2.67 11.63 8.85
CA THR A 28 2.57 11.67 10.32
C THR A 28 3.94 11.49 10.97
N TRP A 29 4.76 10.55 10.49
CA TRP A 29 6.10 10.31 11.02
C TRP A 29 7.06 11.48 10.79
N PHE A 30 6.85 12.27 9.73
CA PHE A 30 7.71 13.42 9.41
C PHE A 30 7.45 14.63 10.32
N SER A 31 6.27 14.71 10.92
CA SER A 31 5.87 15.81 11.82
C SER A 31 6.75 15.93 13.06
N GLN A 32 7.46 14.86 13.44
CA GLN A 32 8.40 14.87 14.57
C GLN A 32 9.75 15.56 14.26
N PHE A 33 9.95 16.08 13.04
CA PHE A 33 11.22 16.70 12.63
C PHE A 33 11.12 18.18 12.18
N PRO A 34 10.58 19.12 12.98
CA PRO A 34 10.60 20.54 12.63
C PRO A 34 12.01 21.07 12.31
N PRO A 35 12.21 21.91 11.28
CA PRO A 35 11.20 22.56 10.44
C PRO A 35 10.89 21.82 9.12
N PHE A 36 11.12 20.51 9.03
CA PHE A 36 10.89 19.75 7.80
C PHE A 36 9.40 19.76 7.40
N VAL A 37 9.13 19.99 6.11
CA VAL A 37 7.78 19.99 5.53
C VAL A 37 7.63 18.78 4.62
N TYR A 38 6.64 17.92 4.93
CA TYR A 38 6.26 16.78 4.11
C TYR A 38 5.58 17.25 2.82
N ASP A 39 5.98 16.66 1.71
CA ASP A 39 5.41 16.92 0.39
C ASP A 39 4.52 15.74 -0.02
N PRO A 40 3.18 15.88 0.01
CA PRO A 40 2.24 14.79 -0.27
C PRO A 40 2.24 14.36 -1.75
N THR A 41 2.85 15.15 -2.64
CA THR A 41 2.99 14.80 -4.06
C THR A 41 4.24 13.97 -4.33
N ALA A 42 5.19 13.95 -3.39
CA ALA A 42 6.39 13.14 -3.48
C ALA A 42 6.20 11.79 -2.77
N GLY A 43 6.74 10.72 -3.37
CA GLY A 43 6.74 9.40 -2.74
C GLY A 43 7.49 9.39 -1.39
N LEU A 44 7.15 8.44 -0.53
CA LEU A 44 7.66 8.30 0.83
C LEU A 44 9.19 8.27 0.88
N LYS A 45 9.81 7.54 -0.05
CA LYS A 45 11.28 7.48 -0.20
C LYS A 45 11.87 8.87 -0.49
N SER A 46 11.24 9.64 -1.38
CA SER A 46 11.72 10.97 -1.77
C SER A 46 11.65 11.95 -0.59
N ASN A 47 10.53 11.95 0.14
CA ASN A 47 10.40 12.71 1.38
C ASN A 47 11.44 12.30 2.41
N PHE A 48 11.68 10.99 2.57
CA PHE A 48 12.67 10.47 3.51
C PHE A 48 14.10 10.91 3.16
N GLU A 49 14.51 10.82 1.90
CA GLU A 49 15.85 11.24 1.48
C GLU A 49 16.03 12.75 1.65
N ARG A 50 15.01 13.57 1.36
CA ARG A 50 15.04 15.02 1.63
C ARG A 50 15.29 15.30 3.11
N LEU A 51 14.57 14.63 4.01
CA LEU A 51 14.76 14.78 5.45
C LEU A 51 16.14 14.29 5.90
N ALA A 52 16.57 13.11 5.44
CA ALA A 52 17.85 12.52 5.79
C ALA A 52 19.03 13.41 5.38
N ASN A 53 18.93 14.04 4.20
CA ASN A 53 19.90 15.01 3.70
C ASN A 53 19.88 16.29 4.55
N ALA A 54 18.70 16.86 4.81
CA ALA A 54 18.56 18.08 5.62
C ALA A 54 19.08 17.92 7.06
N ARG A 55 19.02 16.70 7.61
CA ARG A 55 19.53 16.36 8.94
C ARG A 55 20.97 15.82 8.94
N ASN A 56 21.59 15.71 7.76
CA ASN A 56 22.92 15.14 7.57
C ASN A 56 23.09 13.77 8.27
N TRP A 57 22.10 12.88 8.16
CA TRP A 57 22.19 11.57 8.79
C TRP A 57 23.20 10.68 8.08
N GLY A 58 24.08 10.03 8.84
CA GLY A 58 24.94 8.96 8.34
C GLY A 58 24.19 7.64 8.11
N ASP A 59 24.76 6.74 7.32
CA ASP A 59 24.10 5.52 6.80
C ASP A 59 23.41 4.65 7.84
N LYS A 60 24.07 4.42 8.98
CA LYS A 60 23.51 3.61 10.07
C LYS A 60 22.22 4.23 10.61
N LEU A 61 22.20 5.56 10.79
CA LEU A 61 21.03 6.27 11.27
C LEU A 61 19.97 6.37 10.18
N ARG A 62 20.35 6.62 8.91
CA ARG A 62 19.43 6.59 7.76
C ARG A 62 18.68 5.27 7.70
N ARG A 63 19.37 4.13 7.75
CA ARG A 63 18.72 2.81 7.73
C ARG A 63 17.75 2.62 8.89
N LYS A 64 18.16 2.97 10.12
CA LYS A 64 17.28 2.88 11.30
C LYS A 64 16.03 3.76 11.16
N ARG A 65 16.20 5.00 10.72
CA ARG A 65 15.10 5.96 10.53
C ARG A 65 14.19 5.57 9.38
N TRP A 66 14.72 4.99 8.30
CA TRP A 66 13.94 4.49 7.19
C TRP A 66 13.03 3.33 7.62
N ASN A 67 13.53 2.43 8.46
CA ASN A 67 12.73 1.34 9.02
C ASN A 67 11.58 1.87 9.89
N GLN A 68 11.85 2.90 10.71
CA GLN A 68 10.84 3.54 11.55
C GLN A 68 9.79 4.27 10.71
N CYS A 69 10.23 5.00 9.70
CA CYS A 69 9.38 5.75 8.79
C CYS A 69 8.39 4.83 8.06
N GLN A 70 8.89 3.79 7.39
CA GLN A 70 8.03 2.85 6.66
C GLN A 70 7.00 2.17 7.56
N ALA A 71 7.39 1.73 8.76
CA ALA A 71 6.47 1.08 9.69
C ALA A 71 5.39 2.06 10.19
N ALA A 72 5.79 3.25 10.63
CA ALA A 72 4.86 4.25 11.15
C ALA A 72 3.87 4.75 10.08
N GLU A 73 4.34 4.96 8.85
CA GLU A 73 3.47 5.40 7.75
C GLU A 73 2.54 4.28 7.28
N PHE A 74 3.00 3.02 7.30
CA PHE A 74 2.12 1.87 7.05
C PHE A 74 1.03 1.77 8.11
N ASP A 75 1.40 1.86 9.39
CA ASP A 75 0.46 1.85 10.51
C ASP A 75 -0.55 3.00 10.41
N ALA A 76 -0.11 4.19 10.01
CA ALA A 76 -0.96 5.36 9.83
C ALA A 76 -1.94 5.19 8.64
N ALA A 77 -1.53 4.46 7.60
CA ALA A 77 -2.34 4.23 6.41
C ALA A 77 -3.36 3.09 6.60
N TYR A 78 -2.94 1.98 7.20
CA TYR A 78 -3.73 0.74 7.28
C TYR A 78 -4.24 0.41 8.68
N GLY A 79 -3.75 1.10 9.70
CA GLY A 79 -4.03 0.78 11.10
C GLY A 79 -3.29 -0.47 11.59
N LYS A 80 -3.37 -0.70 12.91
CA LYS A 80 -2.77 -1.85 13.60
C LYS A 80 -3.76 -2.94 13.95
N ASP A 81 -5.05 -2.64 13.83
CA ASP A 81 -6.12 -3.57 14.19
C ASP A 81 -6.30 -4.62 13.09
N THR A 82 -5.67 -5.76 13.32
CA THR A 82 -5.68 -6.92 12.43
C THR A 82 -6.75 -7.95 12.81
N SER A 83 -7.61 -7.63 13.78
CA SER A 83 -8.69 -8.51 14.25
C SER A 83 -9.97 -8.42 13.41
N LYS A 84 -10.12 -7.33 12.64
CA LYS A 84 -11.32 -7.05 11.83
C LYS A 84 -11.20 -7.60 10.41
N LEU A 85 -12.15 -8.43 10.01
CA LEU A 85 -12.22 -9.00 8.66
C LEU A 85 -12.29 -7.89 7.60
N GLU A 86 -13.04 -6.83 7.88
CA GLU A 86 -13.28 -5.72 6.96
C GLU A 86 -11.97 -5.03 6.57
N SER A 87 -11.01 -4.90 7.50
CA SER A 87 -9.69 -4.34 7.24
C SER A 87 -8.89 -5.22 6.27
N TRP A 88 -8.96 -6.55 6.43
CA TRP A 88 -8.31 -7.50 5.52
C TRP A 88 -8.96 -7.50 4.14
N GLN A 89 -10.29 -7.46 4.08
CA GLN A 89 -11.02 -7.40 2.82
C GLN A 89 -10.77 -6.09 2.06
N ALA A 90 -10.68 -4.97 2.78
CA ALA A 90 -10.33 -3.68 2.20
C ALA A 90 -8.93 -3.75 1.55
N LEU A 91 -7.95 -4.32 2.26
CA LEU A 91 -6.62 -4.53 1.71
C LEU A 91 -6.64 -5.45 0.49
N CYS A 92 -7.43 -6.53 0.50
CA CYS A 92 -7.59 -7.41 -0.65
C CYS A 92 -8.08 -6.64 -1.90
N ARG A 93 -9.11 -5.81 -1.75
CA ARG A 93 -9.62 -4.96 -2.83
C ARG A 93 -8.57 -3.99 -3.34
N GLU A 94 -7.84 -3.36 -2.42
CA GLU A 94 -6.79 -2.39 -2.74
C GLU A 94 -5.66 -3.01 -3.56
N VAL A 95 -5.27 -4.26 -3.28
CA VAL A 95 -4.29 -5.02 -4.10
C VAL A 95 -4.90 -5.72 -5.32
N LEU A 96 -6.12 -5.32 -5.71
CA LEU A 96 -6.81 -5.80 -6.91
C LEU A 96 -7.12 -7.30 -6.89
N ILE A 97 -7.52 -7.85 -5.73
CA ILE A 97 -8.13 -9.17 -5.64
C ILE A 97 -9.63 -9.01 -5.94
N THR A 98 -10.09 -9.68 -7.00
CA THR A 98 -11.49 -9.63 -7.45
C THR A 98 -12.42 -10.43 -6.53
N GLU A 99 -12.05 -11.68 -6.25
CA GLU A 99 -12.79 -12.57 -5.35
C GLU A 99 -12.31 -12.36 -3.91
N VAL A 100 -12.95 -11.41 -3.23
CA VAL A 100 -12.59 -11.03 -1.85
C VAL A 100 -13.02 -12.14 -0.88
N PRO A 101 -12.09 -12.73 -0.11
CA PRO A 101 -12.43 -13.84 0.78
C PRO A 101 -13.32 -13.43 1.97
N THR A 102 -14.01 -14.41 2.55
CA THR A 102 -14.96 -14.21 3.66
C THR A 102 -14.36 -14.48 5.05
N SER A 103 -13.06 -14.78 5.14
CA SER A 103 -12.36 -14.95 6.41
C SER A 103 -10.97 -14.32 6.41
N ILE A 104 -10.48 -13.97 7.61
CA ILE A 104 -9.14 -13.39 7.81
C ILE A 104 -8.06 -14.34 7.33
N THR A 105 -8.19 -15.63 7.66
CA THR A 105 -7.24 -16.67 7.25
C THR A 105 -7.14 -16.76 5.73
N GLN A 106 -8.26 -16.76 5.01
CA GLN A 106 -8.22 -16.77 3.54
C GLN A 106 -7.65 -15.48 2.97
N CYS A 107 -7.98 -14.31 3.54
CA CYS A 107 -7.37 -13.04 3.13
C CYS A 107 -5.85 -13.11 3.24
N ARG A 108 -5.31 -13.57 4.38
CA ARG A 108 -3.87 -13.77 4.58
C ARG A 108 -3.26 -14.68 3.53
N THR A 109 -3.91 -15.80 3.21
CA THR A 109 -3.45 -16.75 2.19
C THR A 109 -3.39 -16.11 0.80
N VAL A 110 -4.45 -15.42 0.37
CA VAL A 110 -4.49 -14.80 -0.97
C VAL A 110 -3.49 -13.65 -1.06
N LEU A 111 -3.44 -12.77 -0.06
CA LEU A 111 -2.44 -11.70 0.02
C LEU A 111 -1.01 -12.25 0.03
N GLY A 112 -0.80 -13.42 0.64
CA GLY A 112 0.46 -14.16 0.68
C GLY A 112 0.80 -14.95 -0.59
N SER A 113 -0.06 -14.96 -1.61
CA SER A 113 0.19 -15.71 -2.85
C SER A 113 1.29 -15.09 -3.73
N LYS A 114 2.12 -15.92 -4.37
CA LYS A 114 3.17 -15.48 -5.31
C LYS A 114 2.65 -14.61 -6.47
N ASN A 115 1.35 -14.66 -6.76
CA ASN A 115 0.69 -13.85 -7.80
C ASN A 115 0.31 -12.43 -7.33
N VAL A 116 0.41 -12.16 -6.03
CA VAL A 116 0.25 -10.82 -5.44
C VAL A 116 1.65 -10.26 -5.22
N LEU A 117 2.14 -9.58 -6.26
CA LEU A 117 3.42 -8.87 -6.28
C LEU A 117 3.14 -7.39 -6.13
N VAL A 118 3.21 -6.90 -4.89
CA VAL A 118 2.97 -5.50 -4.54
C VAL A 118 4.07 -5.08 -3.56
N ASN A 119 4.62 -3.88 -3.76
CA ASN A 119 5.63 -3.33 -2.86
C ASN A 119 4.96 -2.51 -1.73
N LEU A 120 5.41 -2.68 -0.49
CA LEU A 120 4.80 -2.03 0.68
C LEU A 120 4.93 -0.49 0.66
N VAL A 121 6.07 0.03 0.19
CA VAL A 121 6.24 1.49 0.01
C VAL A 121 5.27 1.99 -1.06
N ASN A 122 5.08 1.23 -2.13
CA ASN A 122 4.10 1.54 -3.17
C ASN A 122 2.67 1.58 -2.62
N LEU A 123 2.32 0.66 -1.71
CA LEU A 123 1.01 0.65 -1.06
C LEU A 123 0.76 1.89 -0.21
N ILE A 124 1.79 2.40 0.47
CA ILE A 124 1.68 3.64 1.25
C ILE A 124 1.52 4.83 0.31
N ASP A 125 2.42 4.96 -0.67
CA ASP A 125 2.43 6.09 -1.61
C ASP A 125 1.12 6.21 -2.40
N HIS A 126 0.65 5.10 -2.96
CA HIS A 126 -0.54 5.09 -3.80
C HIS A 126 -1.81 5.42 -3.00
N ARG A 127 -1.88 4.95 -1.76
CA ARG A 127 -2.97 5.27 -0.85
C ARG A 127 -2.96 6.75 -0.45
N ASN A 128 -1.80 7.31 -0.13
CA ASN A 128 -1.66 8.73 0.22
C ASN A 128 -1.98 9.65 -0.98
N MET A 129 -1.58 9.25 -2.18
CA MET A 129 -1.85 9.98 -3.43
C MET A 129 -3.26 9.75 -3.98
N GLY A 130 -4.01 8.79 -3.45
CA GLY A 130 -5.35 8.44 -3.94
C GLY A 130 -5.36 7.79 -5.32
N VAL A 131 -4.27 7.12 -5.72
CA VAL A 131 -4.13 6.43 -7.01
C VAL A 131 -4.15 4.90 -6.82
N PRO A 132 -4.59 4.11 -7.82
CA PRO A 132 -4.59 2.65 -7.71
C PRO A 132 -3.20 2.07 -7.51
N VAL A 133 -3.03 1.06 -6.63
CA VAL A 133 -1.73 0.43 -6.38
C VAL A 133 -1.18 -0.27 -7.64
N ILE A 134 0.15 -0.28 -7.79
CA ILE A 134 0.81 -1.07 -8.82
C ILE A 134 0.92 -2.52 -8.37
N ARG A 135 0.22 -3.40 -9.08
CA ARG A 135 0.43 -4.86 -9.02
C ARG A 135 1.35 -5.28 -10.16
N PHE A 136 2.53 -5.77 -9.81
CA PHE A 136 3.54 -6.14 -10.81
C PHE A 136 3.16 -7.43 -11.51
N LYS A 137 3.26 -7.44 -12.85
CA LYS A 137 2.98 -8.62 -13.69
C LYS A 137 4.07 -9.68 -13.62
N SER A 138 5.28 -9.33 -13.19
CA SER A 138 6.41 -10.25 -13.11
C SER A 138 7.25 -10.01 -11.86
N TYR A 139 7.84 -11.09 -11.35
CA TYR A 139 8.76 -11.04 -10.22
C TYR A 139 9.99 -10.17 -10.54
N ALA A 140 10.47 -10.21 -11.79
CA ALA A 140 11.61 -9.39 -12.22
C ALA A 140 11.31 -7.88 -12.11
N ALA A 141 10.12 -7.43 -12.54
CA ALA A 141 9.69 -6.04 -12.41
C ALA A 141 9.52 -5.64 -10.94
N PHE A 142 8.89 -6.50 -10.14
CA PHE A 142 8.74 -6.31 -8.70
C PHE A 142 10.09 -6.18 -7.98
N ARG A 143 11.03 -7.07 -8.29
CA ARG A 143 12.38 -7.08 -7.72
C ARG A 143 13.13 -5.81 -8.10
N LYS A 144 13.18 -5.46 -9.40
CA LYS A 144 13.84 -4.23 -9.88
C LYS A 144 13.32 -2.99 -9.16
N TYR A 145 11.99 -2.87 -9.03
CA TYR A 145 11.36 -1.75 -8.34
C TYR A 145 11.68 -1.71 -6.83
N THR A 146 11.65 -2.87 -6.18
CA THR A 146 11.87 -2.98 -4.73
C THR A 146 13.34 -2.76 -4.36
N THR A 147 14.29 -3.29 -5.14
CA THR A 147 15.74 -3.15 -4.89
C THR A 147 16.25 -1.74 -5.13
N ASP A 148 15.49 -0.88 -5.83
CA ASP A 148 15.78 0.55 -5.99
C ASP A 148 15.45 1.35 -4.72
N GLY A 149 15.99 0.91 -3.58
CA GLY A 149 15.86 1.58 -2.28
C GLY A 149 14.45 1.59 -1.67
N ARG A 150 13.54 0.73 -2.15
CA ARG A 150 12.17 0.56 -1.61
C ARG A 150 12.02 -0.77 -0.87
N ILE A 151 13.11 -1.24 -0.28
CA ILE A 151 13.15 -2.46 0.53
C ILE A 151 12.55 -2.15 1.89
N PHE A 152 11.45 -2.84 2.20
CA PHE A 152 10.87 -2.82 3.54
C PHE A 152 11.72 -3.67 4.48
N SER A 153 11.95 -3.19 5.71
CA SER A 153 12.80 -3.90 6.66
C SER A 153 12.21 -5.24 7.08
N LYS A 154 13.01 -6.30 6.92
CA LYS A 154 12.65 -7.66 7.37
C LYS A 154 12.39 -7.73 8.87
N GLU A 155 13.09 -6.93 9.68
CA GLU A 155 12.89 -6.88 11.13
C GLU A 155 11.49 -6.39 11.47
N LYS A 156 11.04 -5.33 10.79
CA LYS A 156 9.70 -4.77 10.98
C LYS A 156 8.61 -5.60 10.32
N ALA A 157 8.94 -6.32 9.26
CA ALA A 157 8.01 -7.21 8.60
C ALA A 157 7.75 -8.54 9.32
N LYS A 158 8.49 -8.84 10.40
CA LYS A 158 8.23 -9.99 11.27
C LYS A 158 7.11 -9.74 12.28
N GLU A 159 6.72 -8.48 12.50
CA GLU A 159 5.56 -8.14 13.32
C GLU A 159 4.30 -8.73 12.63
N GLU A 160 3.50 -9.50 13.37
CA GLU A 160 2.26 -10.12 12.87
C GLU A 160 1.31 -9.05 12.30
N GLY A 161 0.57 -9.38 11.23
CA GLY A 161 -0.43 -8.47 10.65
C GLY A 161 -0.34 -8.30 9.14
N PHE A 162 -0.80 -7.15 8.64
CA PHE A 162 -0.91 -6.85 7.21
C PHE A 162 0.44 -6.91 6.48
N ILE A 163 1.49 -6.33 7.09
CA ILE A 163 2.84 -6.27 6.53
C ILE A 163 3.35 -7.70 6.24
N ARG A 164 3.20 -8.60 7.21
CA ARG A 164 3.65 -9.99 7.07
C ARG A 164 2.92 -10.73 5.95
N ALA A 165 1.61 -10.51 5.80
CA ALA A 165 0.82 -11.16 4.75
C ALA A 165 1.23 -10.71 3.33
N LEU A 166 1.72 -9.47 3.19
CA LEU A 166 2.14 -8.90 1.92
C LEU A 166 3.64 -9.05 1.64
N LEU A 167 4.44 -9.41 2.65
CA LEU A 167 5.88 -9.45 2.53
C LEU A 167 6.32 -10.50 1.48
N ARG A 168 7.23 -10.06 0.60
CA ARG A 168 7.95 -10.92 -0.33
C ARG A 168 9.44 -10.85 -0.02
N VAL A 169 10.03 -12.02 0.23
CA VAL A 169 11.48 -12.14 0.35
C VAL A 169 12.04 -12.10 -1.08
N LEU A 170 12.96 -11.16 -1.32
CA LEU A 170 13.60 -10.93 -2.61
C LEU A 170 14.67 -11.98 -2.96
#